data_AF-A0A7C9RWS4-F1
#
_entry.id   AF-A0A7C9RWS4-F1
#
_cell.length_a   1.000
_cell.length_b   1.000
_cell.length_c   1.000
_cell.angle_alpha   90.00
_cell.angle_beta   90.00
_cell.angle_gamma   90.00
#
_symmetry.space_group_name_H-M   'P 1'
#
loop_
_entity.id
_entity.type
_entity.pdbx_description
1 polymer ?
#
loop_
_entity_poly.entity_id
_entity_poly.type
_entity_poly.pdbx_seq_one_letter_code
_entity_poly.pdbx_strand_id
1 'polypeptide(L)'
;MIGDDWGLRDHYAGVEDPNVSYTIILVEGEALPLAVVRQTGAVEEAFTHNLRWEPSNLLSRVPAEPRWTARPANVGYANGFLVELVQVIRARQHLSEFADYKYFAVFRATLDVLDLSLAYMLVRRPEFYGDEEYAGHNMWETCDKLHDIDRGEDMRQEYVAISAAEAGELKQRIDATWENDILIHYVATINGNPFSVVGVPRKADSSVGPIMFTADGEFVPGDLLSQIADEPNAGAEQVTLDHAVAVMAALVRFHREQKKDELTGGYAIFQHPNDVLDIDSAYGLVRSPEPDAPVVLPLSDFEAYRLFLRLTMRSARRQAQPVDGHYYFAVLDSLRDAAEPDKAFSLIRCAADTSPRWELFLREGEWLPTASPLTLVTLPIGAAEVQRIKAHLVTGIRYFQIVNGEPGFMVTIRHTATSEETRQHPDLPWQPCDLLGRWRSEPKWTITQPPWLAERENG
;
A
#
# COMPACT_ATOMS: atom_id res chain seq x y z
N MET A 1 30.17 -7.71 -30.25
CA MET A 1 29.73 -8.19 -28.92
C MET A 1 29.50 -6.96 -28.08
N ILE A 2 28.29 -6.42 -28.20
CA ILE A 2 27.77 -5.30 -27.41
C ILE A 2 26.88 -5.97 -26.38
N GLY A 3 27.08 -5.67 -25.09
CA GLY A 3 26.36 -6.33 -24.01
C GLY A 3 24.87 -6.04 -24.09
N ASP A 4 24.08 -7.08 -24.37
CA ASP A 4 22.62 -7.06 -24.44
C ASP A 4 21.96 -7.16 -23.05
N ASP A 5 22.62 -6.67 -22.00
CA ASP A 5 22.09 -6.71 -20.64
C ASP A 5 21.46 -5.36 -20.29
N TRP A 6 20.12 -5.32 -20.28
CA TRP A 6 19.35 -4.14 -19.92
C TRP A 6 19.14 -4.01 -18.40
N GLY A 7 19.69 -4.93 -17.59
CA GLY A 7 19.47 -4.94 -16.14
C GLY A 7 18.03 -5.27 -15.74
N LEU A 8 17.20 -5.73 -16.68
CA LEU A 8 15.82 -6.17 -16.46
C LEU A 8 15.82 -7.68 -16.22
N ARG A 9 15.00 -8.16 -15.26
CA ARG A 9 14.88 -9.59 -14.95
C ARG A 9 14.44 -10.36 -16.19
N ASP A 10 15.15 -11.43 -16.57
CA ASP A 10 14.89 -12.28 -17.75
C ASP A 10 13.60 -13.15 -17.63
N HIS A 11 12.66 -12.75 -16.78
CA HIS A 11 11.45 -13.51 -16.43
C HIS A 11 10.23 -13.16 -17.30
N TYR A 12 10.34 -12.18 -18.20
CA TYR A 12 9.21 -11.63 -18.97
C TYR A 12 8.99 -12.30 -20.35
N ALA A 13 9.54 -13.50 -20.56
CA ALA A 13 9.42 -14.23 -21.82
C ALA A 13 7.95 -14.48 -22.18
N GLY A 14 7.49 -13.86 -23.26
CA GLY A 14 6.18 -14.08 -23.86
C GLY A 14 6.27 -14.90 -25.15
N VAL A 15 5.14 -15.37 -25.65
CA VAL A 15 5.08 -15.99 -26.99
C VAL A 15 5.41 -14.90 -28.02
N GLU A 16 6.49 -15.09 -28.78
CA GLU A 16 6.85 -14.20 -29.88
C GLU A 16 5.81 -14.35 -31.01
N ASP A 17 5.08 -13.27 -31.31
CA ASP A 17 4.38 -13.15 -32.58
C ASP A 17 5.39 -12.64 -33.61
N PRO A 18 5.75 -13.44 -34.63
CA PRO A 18 6.73 -13.03 -35.63
C PRO A 18 6.27 -11.81 -36.47
N ASN A 19 5.00 -11.43 -36.39
CA ASN A 19 4.44 -10.27 -37.09
C ASN A 19 4.48 -8.99 -36.26
N VAL A 20 4.93 -9.04 -35.00
CA VAL A 20 5.01 -7.89 -34.11
C VAL A 20 6.46 -7.57 -33.78
N SER A 21 6.88 -6.34 -34.07
CA SER A 21 8.17 -5.82 -33.61
C SER A 21 7.97 -4.80 -32.50
N TYR A 22 8.89 -4.81 -31.52
CA TYR A 22 8.88 -3.87 -30.42
C TYR A 22 10.07 -2.90 -30.50
N THR A 23 9.82 -1.64 -30.21
CA THR A 23 10.84 -0.59 -30.15
C THR A 23 10.62 0.27 -28.92
N ILE A 24 11.67 0.49 -28.13
CA ILE A 24 11.64 1.35 -26.95
C ILE A 24 12.07 2.75 -27.37
N ILE A 25 11.27 3.75 -27.04
CA ILE A 25 11.60 5.16 -27.25
C ILE A 25 12.13 5.73 -25.93
N LEU A 26 13.40 6.11 -25.92
CA LEU A 26 14.09 6.69 -24.77
C LEU A 26 14.32 8.18 -25.01
N VAL A 27 14.29 8.97 -23.93
CA VAL A 27 14.60 10.40 -23.96
C VAL A 27 15.83 10.66 -23.12
N GLU A 28 16.81 11.36 -23.67
CA GLU A 28 18.04 11.69 -22.96
C GLU A 28 17.74 12.45 -21.66
N GLY A 29 18.25 11.92 -20.53
CA GLY A 29 18.07 12.50 -19.20
C GLY A 29 16.81 12.05 -18.46
N GLU A 30 15.93 11.27 -19.09
CA GLU A 30 14.75 10.70 -18.43
C GLU A 30 15.06 9.32 -17.86
N ALA A 31 14.52 9.02 -16.67
CA ALA A 31 14.70 7.74 -16.00
C ALA A 31 13.83 6.62 -16.58
N LEU A 32 12.66 6.97 -17.14
CA LEU A 32 11.74 6.02 -17.76
C LEU A 32 11.76 6.18 -19.28
N PRO A 33 11.47 5.11 -20.05
CA PRO A 33 11.19 5.27 -21.47
C PRO A 33 9.98 6.19 -21.69
N LEU A 34 9.98 6.89 -22.82
CA LEU A 34 8.81 7.66 -23.27
C LEU A 34 7.67 6.73 -23.66
N ALA A 35 8.01 5.65 -24.38
CA ALA A 35 7.04 4.69 -24.85
C ALA A 35 7.67 3.33 -25.17
N VAL A 36 6.84 2.29 -25.09
CA VAL A 36 7.05 1.02 -25.80
C VAL A 36 6.17 1.05 -27.04
N VAL A 37 6.77 0.97 -28.22
CA VAL A 37 6.07 0.95 -29.50
C VAL A 37 5.99 -0.48 -29.99
N ARG A 38 4.80 -0.92 -30.41
CA ARG A 38 4.61 -2.16 -31.16
C ARG A 38 4.19 -1.83 -32.59
N GLN A 39 4.76 -2.54 -33.55
CA GLN A 39 4.35 -2.45 -34.95
C GLN A 39 3.82 -3.81 -35.43
N THR A 40 2.62 -3.79 -36.01
CA THR A 40 2.00 -4.97 -36.64
C THR A 40 1.75 -4.65 -38.11
N GLY A 41 2.65 -5.10 -38.98
CA GLY A 41 2.65 -4.69 -40.38
C GLY A 41 2.88 -3.18 -40.54
N ALA A 42 1.87 -2.45 -41.02
CA ALA A 42 1.93 -0.99 -41.20
C ALA A 42 1.30 -0.20 -40.04
N VAL A 43 0.73 -0.88 -39.04
CA VAL A 43 0.07 -0.26 -37.90
C VAL A 43 1.09 -0.06 -36.79
N GLU A 44 1.18 1.16 -36.26
CA GLU A 44 2.03 1.51 -35.13
C GLU A 44 1.15 1.91 -33.95
N GLU A 45 1.39 1.29 -32.79
CA GLU A 45 0.75 1.64 -31.52
C GLU A 45 1.83 1.87 -30.47
N ALA A 46 1.59 2.81 -29.56
CA ALA A 46 2.49 3.10 -28.46
C ALA A 46 1.79 2.93 -27.12
N PHE A 47 2.48 2.27 -26.19
CA PHE A 47 2.17 2.29 -24.77
C PHE A 47 3.00 3.39 -24.13
N THR A 48 2.34 4.45 -23.69
CA THR A 48 2.98 5.67 -23.16
C THR A 48 2.68 5.84 -21.67
N HIS A 49 2.99 7.02 -21.13
CA HIS A 49 2.69 7.36 -19.73
C HIS A 49 1.19 7.45 -19.40
N ASN A 50 0.32 7.35 -20.42
CA ASN A 50 -1.12 7.19 -20.26
C ASN A 50 -1.56 5.75 -19.95
N LEU A 51 -0.61 4.80 -19.89
CA LEU A 51 -0.83 3.41 -19.49
C LEU A 51 -1.86 2.65 -20.32
N ARG A 52 -1.92 2.94 -21.62
CA ARG A 52 -2.77 2.25 -22.60
C ARG A 52 -2.10 2.24 -23.97
N TRP A 53 -2.43 1.23 -24.77
CA TRP A 53 -2.04 1.17 -26.18
C TRP A 53 -2.90 2.15 -26.98
N GLU A 54 -2.25 3.05 -27.72
CA GLU A 54 -2.91 3.99 -28.62
C GLU A 54 -2.21 4.01 -29.99
N PRO A 55 -2.95 4.28 -31.08
CA PRO A 55 -2.33 4.57 -32.37
C PRO A 55 -1.28 5.66 -32.25
N SER A 56 -0.12 5.47 -32.89
CA SER A 56 1.00 6.42 -32.76
C SER A 56 1.79 6.60 -34.05
N ASN A 57 2.68 7.58 -34.06
CA ASN A 57 3.62 7.86 -35.14
C ASN A 57 5.01 8.21 -34.59
N LEU A 58 5.33 7.74 -33.38
CA LEU A 58 6.57 8.05 -32.66
C LEU A 58 7.80 7.64 -33.46
N LEU A 59 7.79 6.50 -34.16
CA LEU A 59 8.96 6.06 -34.92
C LEU A 59 9.31 7.02 -36.06
N SER A 60 8.28 7.59 -36.71
CA SER A 60 8.48 8.61 -37.76
C SER A 60 8.97 9.95 -37.20
N ARG A 61 8.71 10.23 -35.92
CA ARG A 61 9.09 11.48 -35.25
C ARG A 61 10.50 11.46 -34.67
N VAL A 62 11.00 10.30 -34.25
CA VAL A 62 12.34 10.16 -33.64
C VAL A 62 13.45 10.87 -34.44
N PRO A 63 13.54 10.78 -35.78
CA PRO A 63 14.58 11.48 -36.53
C PRO A 63 14.55 13.02 -36.41
N ALA A 64 13.39 13.59 -36.07
CA ALA A 64 13.19 15.03 -35.89
C ALA A 64 13.37 15.49 -34.44
N GLU A 65 13.54 14.56 -33.49
CA GLU A 65 13.60 14.82 -32.05
C GLU A 65 15.01 14.48 -31.52
N PRO A 66 15.93 15.46 -31.38
CA PRO A 66 17.36 15.20 -31.17
C PRO A 66 17.70 14.46 -29.87
N ARG A 67 16.83 14.53 -28.86
CA ARG A 67 16.99 13.88 -27.56
C ARG A 67 16.39 12.48 -27.52
N TRP A 68 15.71 12.04 -28.58
CA TRP A 68 15.00 10.78 -28.59
C TRP A 68 15.86 9.71 -29.27
N THR A 69 15.85 8.50 -28.70
CA THR A 69 16.47 7.34 -29.33
C THR A 69 15.46 6.21 -29.40
N ALA A 70 15.40 5.55 -30.57
CA ALA A 70 14.61 4.36 -30.78
C ALA A 70 15.54 3.14 -30.74
N ARG A 71 15.22 2.17 -29.87
CA ARG A 71 16.00 0.95 -29.72
C ARG A 71 15.10 -0.27 -29.92
N PRO A 72 15.37 -1.14 -30.92
CA PRO A 72 14.66 -2.39 -31.05
C PRO A 72 14.77 -3.23 -29.77
N ALA A 73 13.69 -3.90 -29.39
CA ALA A 73 13.64 -4.79 -28.25
C ALA A 73 12.99 -6.11 -28.65
N ASN A 74 13.43 -7.22 -28.04
CA ASN A 74 12.67 -8.46 -28.08
C ASN A 74 11.42 -8.36 -27.19
N VAL A 75 10.53 -9.34 -27.28
CA VAL A 75 9.28 -9.34 -26.51
C VAL A 75 9.51 -9.29 -25.01
N GLY A 76 10.53 -9.98 -24.49
CA GLY A 76 10.85 -10.00 -23.06
C GLY A 76 11.25 -8.63 -22.53
N TYR A 77 12.13 -7.92 -23.23
CA TYR A 77 12.53 -6.57 -22.85
C TYR A 77 11.38 -5.57 -22.98
N ALA A 78 10.58 -5.66 -24.04
CA ALA A 78 9.40 -4.83 -24.19
C ALA A 78 8.42 -5.02 -23.02
N ASN A 79 8.15 -6.26 -22.64
CA ASN A 79 7.32 -6.62 -21.49
C ASN A 79 7.87 -6.05 -20.17
N GLY A 80 9.18 -6.17 -19.94
CA GLY A 80 9.82 -5.58 -18.75
C GLY A 80 9.60 -4.06 -18.66
N PHE A 81 9.78 -3.34 -19.76
CA PHE A 81 9.53 -1.89 -19.80
C PHE A 81 8.06 -1.52 -19.63
N LEU A 82 7.13 -2.32 -20.16
CA LEU A 82 5.69 -2.11 -19.96
C LEU A 82 5.32 -2.19 -18.49
N VAL A 83 5.78 -3.24 -17.80
CA VAL A 83 5.54 -3.46 -16.36
C VAL A 83 6.16 -2.33 -15.54
N GLU A 84 7.42 -1.96 -15.82
CA GLU A 84 8.11 -0.86 -15.15
C GLU A 84 7.36 0.47 -15.33
N LEU A 85 6.90 0.78 -16.55
CA LEU A 85 6.11 1.98 -16.81
C LEU A 85 4.84 2.01 -15.96
N VAL A 86 4.07 0.92 -15.94
CA VAL A 86 2.84 0.85 -15.13
C VAL A 86 3.16 1.04 -13.66
N GLN A 87 4.12 0.29 -13.12
CA GLN A 87 4.49 0.35 -11.71
C GLN A 87 4.91 1.75 -11.29
N VAL A 88 5.85 2.36 -12.01
CA VAL A 88 6.42 3.65 -11.61
C VAL A 88 5.40 4.78 -11.80
N ILE A 89 4.61 4.76 -12.86
CA ILE A 89 3.62 5.82 -13.11
C ILE A 89 2.46 5.72 -12.14
N ARG A 90 1.92 4.51 -11.92
CA ARG A 90 0.85 4.32 -10.93
C ARG A 90 1.33 4.63 -9.52
N ALA A 91 2.55 4.22 -9.15
CA ALA A 91 3.15 4.60 -7.88
C ALA A 91 3.21 6.14 -7.72
N ARG A 92 3.67 6.86 -8.75
CA ARG A 92 3.70 8.34 -8.74
C ARG A 92 2.31 8.97 -8.65
N GLN A 93 1.31 8.37 -9.28
CA GLN A 93 -0.05 8.93 -9.35
C GLN A 93 -0.89 8.63 -8.10
N HIS A 94 -0.69 7.47 -7.46
CA HIS A 94 -1.63 6.95 -6.47
C HIS A 94 -1.02 6.72 -5.09
N LEU A 95 0.30 6.68 -4.97
CA LEU A 95 0.95 6.65 -3.66
C LEU A 95 1.13 8.08 -3.17
N SER A 96 0.14 8.51 -2.39
CA SER A 96 0.18 9.79 -1.68
C SER A 96 0.29 9.55 -0.19
N GLU A 97 1.21 10.25 0.47
CA GLU A 97 1.26 10.31 1.93
C GLU A 97 0.04 11.03 2.54
N PHE A 98 -0.83 11.61 1.70
CA PHE A 98 -2.09 12.24 2.10
C PHE A 98 -3.32 11.33 1.94
N ALA A 99 -3.18 10.15 1.32
CA ALA A 99 -4.29 9.22 1.20
C ALA A 99 -4.61 8.57 2.56
N ASP A 100 -5.89 8.29 2.84
CA ASP A 100 -6.29 7.57 4.06
C ASP A 100 -5.67 6.17 4.11
N TYR A 101 -5.50 5.54 2.95
CA TYR A 101 -4.77 4.30 2.75
C TYR A 101 -4.01 4.31 1.44
N LYS A 102 -2.93 3.52 1.37
CA LYS A 102 -2.27 3.14 0.11
C LYS A 102 -2.91 1.84 -0.37
N TYR A 103 -3.50 1.85 -1.57
CA TYR A 103 -4.16 0.70 -2.16
C TYR A 103 -3.32 0.08 -3.27
N PHE A 104 -3.41 -1.24 -3.38
CA PHE A 104 -2.66 -2.04 -4.35
C PHE A 104 -3.57 -3.11 -4.96
N ALA A 105 -3.46 -3.29 -6.27
CA ALA A 105 -4.03 -4.42 -6.97
C ALA A 105 -2.95 -5.48 -7.18
N VAL A 106 -3.27 -6.76 -6.93
CA VAL A 106 -2.36 -7.90 -7.09
C VAL A 106 -2.82 -8.79 -8.24
N PHE A 107 -1.85 -9.30 -9.00
CA PHE A 107 -2.04 -9.98 -10.28
C PHE A 107 -1.36 -11.35 -10.28
N ARG A 108 -1.98 -12.33 -10.95
CA ARG A 108 -1.48 -13.71 -10.98
C ARG A 108 -0.28 -13.88 -11.91
N ALA A 109 -0.23 -13.10 -12.97
CA ALA A 109 0.90 -13.04 -13.89
C ALA A 109 1.39 -11.60 -14.02
N THR A 110 2.69 -11.46 -14.23
CA THR A 110 3.34 -10.15 -14.36
C THR A 110 2.70 -9.24 -15.40
N LEU A 111 2.36 -9.76 -16.58
CA LEU A 111 1.82 -8.92 -17.66
C LEU A 111 0.37 -8.52 -17.45
N ASP A 112 -0.35 -9.15 -16.52
CA ASP A 112 -1.73 -8.80 -16.23
C ASP A 112 -1.84 -7.38 -15.64
N VAL A 113 -0.76 -6.80 -15.11
CA VAL A 113 -0.72 -5.41 -14.59
C VAL A 113 -1.11 -4.36 -15.63
N LEU A 114 -1.06 -4.71 -16.92
CA LEU A 114 -1.46 -3.84 -18.03
C LEU A 114 -2.98 -3.68 -18.13
N ASP A 115 -3.75 -4.57 -17.51
CA ASP A 115 -5.20 -4.53 -17.47
C ASP A 115 -5.70 -4.75 -16.05
N LEU A 116 -6.10 -3.65 -15.39
CA LEU A 116 -6.59 -3.66 -14.01
C LEU A 116 -7.81 -4.59 -13.83
N SER A 117 -8.54 -4.94 -14.89
CA SER A 117 -9.65 -5.91 -14.81
C SER A 117 -9.20 -7.33 -14.45
N LEU A 118 -7.92 -7.65 -14.68
CA LEU A 118 -7.31 -8.94 -14.37
C LEU A 118 -6.79 -9.04 -12.92
N ALA A 119 -6.81 -7.94 -12.16
CA ALA A 119 -6.47 -7.97 -10.75
C ALA A 119 -7.42 -8.92 -9.99
N TYR A 120 -6.85 -9.82 -9.21
CA TYR A 120 -7.60 -10.86 -8.49
C TYR A 120 -7.68 -10.59 -6.98
N MET A 121 -6.89 -9.65 -6.47
CA MET A 121 -6.82 -9.33 -5.05
C MET A 121 -6.60 -7.82 -4.88
N LEU A 122 -7.29 -7.27 -3.89
CA LEU A 122 -7.16 -5.90 -3.43
C LEU A 122 -6.45 -5.91 -2.08
N VAL A 123 -5.38 -5.14 -1.98
CA VAL A 123 -4.63 -4.95 -0.74
C VAL A 123 -4.68 -3.48 -0.35
N ARG A 124 -4.86 -3.19 0.93
CA ARG A 124 -4.59 -1.88 1.51
C ARG A 124 -3.46 -1.99 2.52
N ARG A 125 -2.67 -0.95 2.65
CA ARG A 125 -1.65 -0.84 3.69
C ARG A 125 -2.11 0.16 4.75
N PRO A 126 -2.71 -0.28 5.87
CA PRO A 126 -2.79 0.57 7.04
C PRO A 126 -1.38 0.87 7.54
N GLU A 127 -1.14 2.01 8.17
CA GLU A 127 0.19 2.29 8.69
C GLU A 127 0.62 1.17 9.67
N PHE A 128 1.81 0.60 9.42
CA PHE A 128 2.56 -0.28 10.34
C PHE A 128 2.05 -1.73 10.56
N TYR A 129 0.78 -2.06 10.30
CA TYR A 129 0.21 -3.37 10.70
C TYR A 129 0.36 -4.52 9.69
N GLY A 130 1.28 -4.38 8.73
CA GLY A 130 1.35 -5.27 7.58
C GLY A 130 0.29 -4.91 6.55
N ASP A 131 0.19 -5.73 5.52
CA ASP A 131 -0.78 -5.54 4.46
C ASP A 131 -2.12 -6.16 4.87
N GLU A 132 -3.22 -5.61 4.38
CA GLU A 132 -4.55 -6.16 4.60
C GLU A 132 -5.18 -6.46 3.24
N GLU A 133 -5.61 -7.70 3.00
CA GLU A 133 -6.36 -8.08 1.81
C GLU A 133 -7.86 -7.92 2.03
N TYR A 134 -8.56 -7.54 0.96
CA TYR A 134 -10.02 -7.49 0.97
C TYR A 134 -10.58 -8.91 0.84
N ALA A 135 -11.19 -9.41 1.92
CA ALA A 135 -11.74 -10.77 1.98
C ALA A 135 -13.11 -10.90 1.30
N GLY A 136 -13.71 -9.79 0.86
CA GLY A 136 -15.13 -9.72 0.49
C GLY A 136 -15.98 -9.23 1.66
N HIS A 137 -17.28 -9.02 1.43
CA HIS A 137 -18.27 -8.77 2.50
C HIS A 137 -17.99 -7.53 3.37
N ASN A 138 -17.32 -6.50 2.82
CA ASN A 138 -16.80 -5.35 3.55
C ASN A 138 -15.73 -5.66 4.63
N MET A 139 -15.11 -6.84 4.58
CA MET A 139 -14.09 -7.27 5.54
C MET A 139 -12.67 -7.19 4.98
N TRP A 140 -11.72 -6.99 5.89
CA TRP A 140 -10.29 -6.96 5.61
C TRP A 140 -9.56 -7.92 6.54
N GLU A 141 -8.60 -8.67 5.98
CA GLU A 141 -7.81 -9.65 6.71
C GLU A 141 -6.33 -9.36 6.55
N THR A 142 -5.53 -9.60 7.59
CA THR A 142 -4.08 -9.41 7.53
C THR A 142 -3.46 -10.35 6.50
N CYS A 143 -2.55 -9.85 5.68
CA CYS A 143 -1.78 -10.64 4.72
C CYS A 143 -0.33 -10.16 4.63
N ASP A 144 0.54 -11.02 4.12
CA ASP A 144 1.94 -10.70 3.82
C ASP A 144 2.19 -10.61 2.31
N LYS A 145 1.13 -10.49 1.50
CA LYS A 145 1.20 -10.72 0.04
C LYS A 145 2.20 -9.80 -0.67
N LEU A 146 2.18 -8.49 -0.41
CA LEU A 146 3.10 -7.59 -1.11
C LEU A 146 4.55 -7.83 -0.66
N HIS A 147 4.73 -8.17 0.61
CA HIS A 147 6.03 -8.52 1.18
C HIS A 147 6.60 -9.83 0.60
N ASP A 148 5.77 -10.85 0.38
CA ASP A 148 6.15 -12.10 -0.31
C ASP A 148 6.60 -11.83 -1.75
N ILE A 149 5.88 -10.94 -2.45
CA ILE A 149 6.23 -10.50 -3.81
C ILE A 149 7.56 -9.73 -3.79
N ASP A 150 7.74 -8.79 -2.87
CA ASP A 150 8.96 -7.98 -2.74
C ASP A 150 10.20 -8.85 -2.43
N ARG A 151 10.04 -9.91 -1.64
CA ARG A 151 11.10 -10.90 -1.34
C ARG A 151 11.37 -11.89 -2.48
N GLY A 152 10.53 -11.89 -3.52
CA GLY A 152 10.62 -12.84 -4.61
C GLY A 152 10.21 -14.26 -4.21
N GLU A 153 9.40 -14.43 -3.16
CA GLU A 153 8.79 -15.72 -2.84
C GLU A 153 7.67 -16.05 -3.85
N ASP A 154 6.98 -15.02 -4.35
CA ASP A 154 5.95 -15.10 -5.38
C ASP A 154 6.41 -14.49 -6.73
N MET A 155 7.53 -14.98 -7.30
CA MET A 155 8.20 -14.41 -8.49
C MET A 155 7.36 -14.22 -9.77
N ARG A 156 6.16 -14.79 -9.85
CA ARG A 156 5.26 -14.67 -11.02
C ARG A 156 4.16 -13.63 -10.83
N GLN A 157 3.92 -13.23 -9.60
CA GLN A 157 2.90 -12.27 -9.25
C GLN A 157 3.51 -10.88 -9.25
N GLU A 158 2.66 -9.90 -9.49
CA GLU A 158 3.04 -8.49 -9.43
C GLU A 158 1.91 -7.73 -8.74
N TYR A 159 2.25 -6.55 -8.23
CA TYR A 159 1.27 -5.61 -7.74
C TYR A 159 1.54 -4.20 -8.26
N VAL A 160 0.48 -3.39 -8.35
CA VAL A 160 0.58 -1.98 -8.70
C VAL A 160 -0.27 -1.13 -7.77
N ALA A 161 0.17 0.09 -7.50
CA ALA A 161 -0.61 1.06 -6.75
C ALA A 161 -1.88 1.45 -7.53
N ILE A 162 -2.98 1.68 -6.83
CA ILE A 162 -4.25 2.10 -7.42
C ILE A 162 -4.88 3.23 -6.61
N SER A 163 -5.72 4.03 -7.26
CA SER A 163 -6.50 5.06 -6.60
C SER A 163 -7.58 4.46 -5.69
N ALA A 164 -8.11 5.26 -4.75
CA ALA A 164 -9.25 4.84 -3.92
C ALA A 164 -10.50 4.52 -4.75
N ALA A 165 -10.71 5.20 -5.88
CA ALA A 165 -11.82 4.93 -6.79
C ALA A 165 -11.66 3.55 -7.47
N GLU A 166 -10.47 3.26 -8.02
CA GLU A 166 -10.13 1.95 -8.59
C GLU A 166 -10.21 0.83 -7.54
N ALA A 167 -9.81 1.10 -6.29
CA ALA A 167 -9.98 0.16 -5.19
C ALA A 167 -11.46 -0.13 -4.91
N GLY A 168 -12.33 0.89 -4.98
CA GLY A 168 -13.78 0.72 -4.88
C GLY A 168 -14.38 -0.15 -5.99
N GLU A 169 -13.93 0.03 -7.24
CA GLU A 169 -14.35 -0.81 -8.37
C GLU A 169 -13.86 -2.26 -8.22
N LEU A 170 -12.61 -2.46 -7.78
CA LEU A 170 -12.06 -3.78 -7.53
C LEU A 170 -12.79 -4.50 -6.39
N LYS A 171 -13.13 -3.77 -5.32
CA LYS A 171 -13.94 -4.26 -4.20
C LYS A 171 -15.28 -4.82 -4.69
N GLN A 172 -16.01 -4.04 -5.50
CA GLN A 172 -17.28 -4.48 -6.09
C GLN A 172 -17.13 -5.72 -6.96
N ARG A 173 -16.05 -5.83 -7.73
CA ARG A 173 -15.78 -7.01 -8.55
C ARG A 173 -15.51 -8.25 -7.70
N ILE A 174 -14.72 -8.12 -6.63
CA ILE A 174 -14.45 -9.21 -5.69
C ILE A 174 -15.75 -9.68 -5.03
N ASP A 175 -16.58 -8.75 -4.57
CA ASP A 175 -17.90 -9.07 -4.00
C ASP A 175 -18.82 -9.77 -5.01
N ALA A 176 -18.84 -9.29 -6.26
CA ALA A 176 -19.60 -9.94 -7.32
C ALA A 176 -19.10 -11.37 -7.62
N THR A 177 -17.79 -11.63 -7.56
CA THR A 177 -17.24 -12.99 -7.69
C THR A 177 -17.66 -13.86 -6.52
N TRP A 178 -17.63 -13.35 -5.29
CA TRP A 178 -18.13 -14.07 -4.12
C TRP A 178 -19.60 -14.46 -4.26
N GLU A 179 -20.45 -13.52 -4.68
CA GLU A 179 -21.88 -13.75 -4.85
C GLU A 179 -22.20 -14.69 -6.01
N ASN A 180 -21.56 -14.53 -7.17
CA ASN A 180 -21.97 -15.23 -8.39
C ASN A 180 -21.25 -16.57 -8.59
N ASP A 181 -19.99 -16.68 -8.14
CA ASP A 181 -19.13 -17.80 -8.52
C ASP A 181 -18.69 -18.66 -7.34
N ILE A 182 -18.51 -18.08 -6.15
CA ILE A 182 -17.90 -18.80 -5.01
C ILE A 182 -18.97 -19.32 -4.05
N LEU A 183 -19.82 -18.45 -3.49
CA LEU A 183 -20.72 -18.81 -2.40
C LEU A 183 -22.19 -18.55 -2.72
N ILE A 184 -23.04 -19.37 -2.11
CA ILE A 184 -24.44 -19.08 -1.85
C ILE A 184 -24.54 -18.69 -0.38
N HIS A 185 -25.11 -17.51 -0.11
CA HIS A 185 -25.25 -17.01 1.25
C HIS A 185 -26.60 -17.41 1.85
N TYR A 186 -26.57 -17.80 3.11
CA TYR A 186 -27.75 -18.09 3.92
C TYR A 186 -27.69 -17.29 5.22
N VAL A 187 -28.85 -16.84 5.70
CA VAL A 187 -29.00 -16.34 7.07
C VAL A 187 -29.56 -17.49 7.91
N ALA A 188 -28.78 -17.95 8.88
CA ALA A 188 -29.22 -18.92 9.86
C ALA A 188 -29.93 -18.22 11.02
N THR A 189 -31.09 -18.75 11.41
CA THR A 189 -31.97 -18.19 12.43
C THR A 189 -32.32 -19.22 13.49
N ILE A 190 -32.55 -18.77 14.73
CA ILE A 190 -33.13 -19.55 15.82
C ILE A 190 -34.33 -18.78 16.35
N ASN A 191 -35.50 -19.43 16.40
CA ASN A 191 -36.78 -18.79 16.73
C ASN A 191 -37.06 -17.54 15.86
N GLY A 192 -36.63 -17.57 14.59
CA GLY A 192 -36.77 -16.45 13.66
C GLY A 192 -35.78 -15.29 13.83
N ASN A 193 -34.86 -15.35 14.80
CA ASN A 193 -33.83 -14.33 14.97
C ASN A 193 -32.52 -14.77 14.30
N PRO A 194 -31.90 -13.94 13.46
CA PRO A 194 -30.58 -14.22 12.89
C PRO A 194 -29.54 -14.43 14.00
N PHE A 195 -28.70 -15.45 13.83
CA PHE A 195 -27.56 -15.69 14.73
C PHE A 195 -26.24 -15.96 13.98
N SER A 196 -26.29 -16.25 12.68
CA SER A 196 -25.11 -16.44 11.83
C SER A 196 -25.46 -16.17 10.37
N VAL A 197 -24.46 -15.75 9.59
CA VAL A 197 -24.48 -15.84 8.13
C VAL A 197 -23.64 -17.04 7.72
N VAL A 198 -24.08 -17.80 6.72
CA VAL A 198 -23.41 -19.02 6.24
C VAL A 198 -23.12 -18.87 4.76
N GLY A 199 -21.89 -19.20 4.37
CA GLY A 199 -21.48 -19.33 2.98
C GLY A 199 -21.38 -20.81 2.61
N VAL A 200 -22.17 -21.25 1.63
CA VAL A 200 -22.07 -22.59 1.06
C VAL A 200 -21.44 -22.51 -0.32
N PRO A 201 -20.41 -23.31 -0.64
CA PRO A 201 -19.79 -23.27 -1.95
C PRO A 201 -20.78 -23.59 -3.07
N ARG A 202 -20.77 -22.79 -4.14
CA ARG A 202 -21.61 -23.02 -5.33
C ARG A 202 -21.22 -24.30 -6.07
N LYS A 203 -19.93 -24.64 -6.05
CA LYS A 203 -19.37 -25.81 -6.72
C LYS A 203 -18.83 -26.78 -5.67
N ALA A 204 -19.12 -28.07 -5.87
CA ALA A 204 -18.70 -29.14 -4.96
C ALA A 204 -17.17 -29.30 -4.87
N ASP A 205 -16.43 -28.85 -5.89
CA ASP A 205 -14.98 -28.87 -5.99
C ASP A 205 -14.32 -27.51 -5.67
N SER A 206 -15.08 -26.57 -5.11
CA SER A 206 -14.55 -25.29 -4.64
C SER A 206 -13.42 -25.50 -3.63
N SER A 207 -12.35 -24.72 -3.76
CA SER A 207 -11.27 -24.67 -2.75
C SER A 207 -11.74 -24.06 -1.43
N VAL A 208 -12.81 -23.26 -1.48
CA VAL A 208 -13.48 -22.71 -0.29
C VAL A 208 -14.53 -23.73 0.15
N GLY A 209 -14.42 -24.24 1.37
CA GLY A 209 -15.44 -25.08 2.00
C GLY A 209 -16.60 -24.26 2.60
N PRO A 210 -17.59 -24.90 3.25
CA PRO A 210 -18.60 -24.19 4.01
C PRO A 210 -17.98 -23.31 5.09
N ILE A 211 -18.46 -22.07 5.18
CA ILE A 211 -18.02 -21.09 6.18
C ILE A 211 -19.22 -20.52 6.94
N MET A 212 -18.99 -20.12 8.19
CA MET A 212 -19.99 -19.43 9.00
C MET A 212 -19.38 -18.17 9.62
N PHE A 213 -20.13 -17.09 9.58
CA PHE A 213 -19.77 -15.82 10.20
C PHE A 213 -20.12 -15.86 11.68
N THR A 214 -19.12 -15.64 12.54
CA THR A 214 -19.30 -15.62 13.98
C THR A 214 -19.64 -14.22 14.48
N ALA A 215 -20.23 -14.13 15.66
CA ALA A 215 -20.53 -12.85 16.31
C ALA A 215 -19.27 -12.03 16.64
N ASP A 216 -18.09 -12.65 16.63
CA ASP A 216 -16.81 -11.98 16.85
C ASP A 216 -16.28 -11.25 15.60
N GLY A 217 -16.99 -11.32 14.47
CA GLY A 217 -16.70 -10.52 13.28
C GLY A 217 -15.84 -11.20 12.23
N GLU A 218 -15.76 -12.54 12.26
CA GLU A 218 -14.90 -13.33 11.38
C GLU A 218 -15.66 -14.49 10.73
N PHE A 219 -15.20 -14.93 9.56
CA PHE A 219 -15.64 -16.21 8.98
C PHE A 219 -14.76 -17.33 9.49
N VAL A 220 -15.39 -18.43 9.91
CA VAL A 220 -14.69 -19.66 10.28
C VAL A 220 -15.19 -20.83 9.43
N PRO A 221 -14.34 -21.81 9.09
CA PRO A 221 -14.78 -23.03 8.42
C PRO A 221 -15.82 -23.78 9.26
N GLY A 222 -16.93 -24.18 8.64
CA GLY A 222 -17.99 -24.91 9.33
C GLY A 222 -19.24 -25.12 8.49
N ASP A 223 -19.79 -26.34 8.53
CA ASP A 223 -21.07 -26.67 7.91
C ASP A 223 -22.22 -26.47 8.91
N LEU A 224 -22.60 -25.21 9.11
CA LEU A 224 -23.67 -24.86 10.04
C LEU A 224 -25.04 -25.34 9.56
N LEU A 225 -25.29 -25.38 8.24
CA LEU A 225 -26.59 -25.81 7.71
C LEU A 225 -26.89 -27.26 8.05
N SER A 226 -25.89 -28.14 7.95
CA SER A 226 -26.06 -29.54 8.37
C SER A 226 -26.25 -29.67 9.88
N GLN A 227 -25.60 -28.81 10.68
CA GLN A 227 -25.73 -28.83 12.15
C GLN A 227 -27.12 -28.43 12.64
N ILE A 228 -27.79 -27.53 11.93
CA ILE A 228 -29.12 -27.02 12.33
C ILE A 228 -30.28 -27.71 11.61
N ALA A 229 -30.01 -28.66 10.72
CA ALA A 229 -31.03 -29.31 9.90
C ALA A 229 -32.10 -30.04 10.74
N ASP A 230 -31.69 -30.64 11.86
CA ASP A 230 -32.58 -31.37 12.77
C ASP A 230 -33.05 -30.52 13.97
N GLU A 231 -32.64 -29.26 14.06
CA GLU A 231 -33.00 -28.37 15.15
C GLU A 231 -34.38 -27.74 14.91
N PRO A 232 -35.43 -28.09 15.69
CA PRO A 232 -36.83 -27.78 15.35
C PRO A 232 -37.16 -26.28 15.35
N ASN A 233 -36.34 -25.46 15.98
CA ASN A 233 -36.50 -24.01 16.06
C ASN A 233 -35.50 -23.26 15.17
N ALA A 234 -34.64 -23.97 14.46
CA ALA A 234 -33.67 -23.36 13.58
C ALA A 234 -34.20 -23.30 12.14
N GLY A 235 -33.74 -22.31 11.39
CA GLY A 235 -34.07 -22.16 9.98
C GLY A 235 -32.93 -21.49 9.24
N ALA A 236 -32.89 -21.67 7.93
CA ALA A 236 -31.95 -21.00 7.05
C ALA A 236 -32.69 -20.45 5.83
N GLU A 237 -32.46 -19.18 5.51
CA GLU A 237 -32.98 -18.52 4.32
C GLU A 237 -31.83 -18.15 3.40
N GLN A 238 -31.93 -18.49 2.12
CA GLN A 238 -30.96 -18.03 1.12
C GLN A 238 -31.16 -16.54 0.87
N VAL A 239 -30.08 -15.76 0.90
CA VAL A 239 -30.11 -14.30 0.75
C VAL A 239 -29.09 -13.81 -0.29
N THR A 240 -29.21 -12.53 -0.68
CA THR A 240 -28.17 -11.84 -1.47
C THR A 240 -26.97 -11.49 -0.62
N LEU A 241 -25.84 -11.16 -1.26
CA LEU A 241 -24.64 -10.72 -0.54
C LEU A 241 -24.90 -9.43 0.27
N ASP A 242 -25.61 -8.45 -0.31
CA ASP A 242 -25.96 -7.21 0.40
C ASP A 242 -26.76 -7.46 1.67
N HIS A 243 -27.72 -8.39 1.63
CA HIS A 243 -28.51 -8.76 2.80
C HIS A 243 -27.65 -9.52 3.82
N ALA A 244 -26.79 -10.43 3.36
CA ALA A 244 -25.85 -11.13 4.23
C ALA A 244 -24.95 -10.15 4.98
N VAL A 245 -24.34 -9.18 4.29
CA VAL A 245 -23.50 -8.12 4.88
C VAL A 245 -24.28 -7.28 5.89
N ALA A 246 -25.53 -6.91 5.58
CA ALA A 246 -26.37 -6.17 6.52
C ALA A 246 -26.66 -6.97 7.81
N VAL A 247 -26.91 -8.27 7.69
CA VAL A 247 -27.09 -9.17 8.85
C VAL A 247 -25.79 -9.33 9.63
N MET A 248 -24.64 -9.51 8.96
CA MET A 248 -23.33 -9.57 9.61
C MET A 248 -23.07 -8.32 10.45
N ALA A 249 -23.30 -7.13 9.88
CA ALA A 249 -23.14 -5.87 10.58
C ALA A 249 -24.08 -5.75 11.81
N ALA A 250 -25.32 -6.20 11.67
CA ALA A 250 -26.27 -6.24 12.78
C ALA A 250 -25.84 -7.20 13.91
N LEU A 251 -25.31 -8.38 13.55
CA LEU A 251 -24.80 -9.37 14.51
C LEU A 251 -23.60 -8.82 15.29
N VAL A 252 -22.62 -8.20 14.60
CA VAL A 252 -21.47 -7.56 15.25
C VAL A 252 -21.92 -6.49 16.24
N ARG A 253 -22.85 -5.62 15.83
CA ARG A 253 -23.40 -4.58 16.71
C ARG A 253 -24.12 -5.17 17.92
N PHE A 254 -24.97 -6.17 17.71
CA PHE A 254 -25.71 -6.83 18.77
C PHE A 254 -24.78 -7.45 19.80
N HIS A 255 -23.76 -8.18 19.36
CA HIS A 255 -22.77 -8.81 20.23
C HIS A 255 -21.94 -7.79 21.01
N ARG A 256 -21.51 -6.71 20.34
CA ARG A 256 -20.78 -5.62 20.97
C ARG A 256 -21.62 -4.90 22.02
N GLU A 257 -22.92 -4.71 21.77
CA GLU A 257 -23.85 -4.14 22.74
C GLU A 257 -24.05 -5.06 23.96
N GLN A 258 -24.10 -6.38 23.78
CA GLN A 258 -24.15 -7.33 24.89
C GLN A 258 -22.91 -7.27 25.78
N LYS A 259 -21.74 -7.01 25.18
CA LYS A 259 -20.45 -6.89 25.85
C LYS A 259 -20.10 -5.45 26.27
N LYS A 260 -21.00 -4.48 26.14
CA LYS A 260 -20.66 -3.06 26.32
C LYS A 260 -20.05 -2.72 27.69
N ASP A 261 -20.47 -3.44 28.73
CA ASP A 261 -19.96 -3.21 30.09
C ASP A 261 -18.49 -3.67 30.24
N GLU A 262 -18.00 -4.51 29.32
CA GLU A 262 -16.60 -4.96 29.22
C GLU A 262 -15.77 -4.09 28.25
N LEU A 263 -16.43 -3.29 27.40
CA LEU A 263 -15.82 -2.49 26.33
C LEU A 263 -15.69 -1.02 26.76
N THR A 264 -14.62 -0.72 27.49
CA THR A 264 -14.43 0.58 28.17
C THR A 264 -13.76 1.68 27.34
N GLY A 265 -13.36 1.37 26.10
CA GLY A 265 -12.57 2.28 25.26
C GLY A 265 -13.37 3.43 24.63
N GLY A 266 -14.69 3.44 24.80
CA GLY A 266 -15.61 4.38 24.15
C GLY A 266 -16.25 3.78 22.90
N TYR A 267 -16.59 4.63 21.93
CA TYR A 267 -17.41 4.27 20.79
C TYR A 267 -16.84 4.80 19.47
N ALA A 268 -16.64 3.91 18.51
CA ALA A 268 -16.41 4.27 17.12
C ALA A 268 -17.70 4.80 16.47
N ILE A 269 -17.58 5.79 15.58
CA ILE A 269 -18.69 6.35 14.80
C ILE A 269 -18.48 6.07 13.32
N PHE A 270 -19.54 5.57 12.68
CA PHE A 270 -19.54 5.13 11.29
C PHE A 270 -20.54 5.91 10.44
N GLN A 271 -20.27 6.00 9.14
CA GLN A 271 -21.14 6.71 8.21
C GLN A 271 -22.31 5.81 7.77
N HIS A 272 -22.04 4.52 7.58
CA HIS A 272 -23.04 3.55 7.16
C HIS A 272 -23.09 2.35 8.12
N PRO A 273 -24.26 1.68 8.25
CA PRO A 273 -24.42 0.53 9.14
C PRO A 273 -23.43 -0.61 8.88
N ASN A 274 -23.06 -0.83 7.61
CA ASN A 274 -22.21 -1.95 7.20
C ASN A 274 -20.72 -1.68 7.45
N ASP A 275 -20.33 -0.43 7.69
CA ASP A 275 -18.93 -0.05 7.93
C ASP A 275 -18.41 -0.63 9.25
N VAL A 276 -19.30 -1.05 10.16
CA VAL A 276 -18.93 -1.66 11.46
C VAL A 276 -18.18 -2.98 11.31
N LEU A 277 -18.20 -3.59 10.12
CA LEU A 277 -17.42 -4.80 9.79
C LEU A 277 -15.92 -4.50 9.61
N ASP A 278 -15.56 -3.22 9.46
CA ASP A 278 -14.18 -2.74 9.44
C ASP A 278 -14.07 -1.56 10.41
N ILE A 279 -13.56 -1.80 11.62
CA ILE A 279 -13.41 -0.75 12.65
C ILE A 279 -12.65 0.46 12.11
N ASP A 280 -11.74 0.26 11.16
CA ASP A 280 -10.97 1.37 10.60
C ASP A 280 -11.76 2.24 9.64
N SER A 281 -12.90 1.79 9.15
CA SER A 281 -13.84 2.63 8.39
C SER A 281 -14.53 3.68 9.27
N ALA A 282 -14.38 3.62 10.60
CA ALA A 282 -14.87 4.66 11.48
C ALA A 282 -14.25 6.03 11.15
N TYR A 283 -15.07 7.09 11.22
CA TYR A 283 -14.63 8.47 11.00
C TYR A 283 -14.44 9.25 12.32
N GLY A 284 -14.84 8.67 13.45
CA GLY A 284 -14.77 9.32 14.75
C GLY A 284 -14.70 8.32 15.91
N LEU A 285 -14.23 8.82 17.06
CA LEU A 285 -14.15 8.11 18.33
C LEU A 285 -14.64 9.03 19.44
N VAL A 286 -15.62 8.59 20.23
CA VAL A 286 -16.20 9.38 21.34
C VAL A 286 -16.29 8.55 22.62
N ARG A 287 -16.27 9.22 23.78
CA ARG A 287 -16.44 8.54 25.08
C ARG A 287 -17.87 8.06 25.31
N SER A 288 -18.84 8.86 24.86
CA SER A 288 -20.26 8.54 24.98
C SER A 288 -20.97 9.07 23.73
N PRO A 289 -21.75 8.24 23.03
CA PRO A 289 -22.44 8.66 21.82
C PRO A 289 -23.63 9.54 22.17
N GLU A 290 -23.94 10.50 21.30
CA GLU A 290 -25.21 11.22 21.38
C GLU A 290 -26.37 10.25 21.10
N PRO A 291 -27.57 10.47 21.68
CA PRO A 291 -28.72 9.60 21.44
C PRO A 291 -29.08 9.43 19.96
N ASP A 292 -28.78 10.45 19.16
CA ASP A 292 -29.08 10.52 17.73
C ASP A 292 -27.87 10.17 16.84
N ALA A 293 -26.76 9.67 17.42
CA ALA A 293 -25.60 9.27 16.63
C ALA A 293 -25.97 8.12 15.68
N PRO A 294 -25.65 8.23 14.37
CA PRO A 294 -26.28 7.40 13.34
C PRO A 294 -25.90 5.92 13.42
N VAL A 295 -24.61 5.61 13.64
CA VAL A 295 -24.09 4.24 13.77
C VAL A 295 -22.88 4.27 14.70
N VAL A 296 -22.95 3.52 15.80
CA VAL A 296 -21.86 3.43 16.78
C VAL A 296 -21.55 1.99 17.16
N LEU A 297 -20.30 1.75 17.54
CA LEU A 297 -19.81 0.46 18.02
C LEU A 297 -18.94 0.65 19.27
N PRO A 298 -19.26 0.02 20.41
CA PRO A 298 -18.40 0.09 21.59
C PRO A 298 -17.09 -0.65 21.35
N LEU A 299 -16.00 -0.11 21.89
CA LEU A 299 -14.65 -0.60 21.67
C LEU A 299 -13.97 -0.99 22.98
N SER A 300 -13.07 -1.97 22.92
CA SER A 300 -12.08 -2.18 23.97
C SER A 300 -11.07 -1.02 24.00
N ASP A 301 -10.34 -0.85 25.11
CA ASP A 301 -9.30 0.18 25.24
C ASP A 301 -8.23 0.06 24.13
N PHE A 302 -7.89 -1.17 23.75
CA PHE A 302 -6.90 -1.43 22.70
C PHE A 302 -7.40 -1.01 21.31
N GLU A 303 -8.65 -1.36 20.97
CA GLU A 303 -9.27 -0.94 19.70
C GLU A 303 -9.44 0.57 19.63
N ALA A 304 -9.89 1.20 20.71
CA ALA A 304 -10.03 2.65 20.80
C ALA A 304 -8.69 3.36 20.64
N TYR A 305 -7.63 2.86 21.27
CA TYR A 305 -6.28 3.38 21.11
C TYR A 305 -5.78 3.26 19.66
N ARG A 306 -5.96 2.10 19.02
CA ARG A 306 -5.58 1.90 17.60
C ARG A 306 -6.36 2.84 16.67
N LEU A 307 -7.67 2.94 16.87
CA LEU A 307 -8.52 3.81 16.08
C LEU A 307 -8.14 5.29 16.28
N PHE A 308 -7.86 5.71 17.52
CA PHE A 308 -7.39 7.06 17.82
C PHE A 308 -6.12 7.43 17.03
N LEU A 309 -5.13 6.55 16.98
CA LEU A 309 -3.90 6.80 16.22
C LEU A 309 -4.18 6.91 14.71
N ARG A 310 -5.03 6.04 14.16
CA ARG A 310 -5.44 6.08 12.74
C ARG A 310 -6.22 7.36 12.41
N LEU A 311 -7.15 7.77 13.27
CA LEU A 311 -7.89 9.02 13.11
C LEU A 311 -6.97 10.25 13.22
N THR A 312 -5.95 10.20 14.08
CA THR A 312 -4.92 11.25 14.19
C THR A 312 -4.15 11.39 12.88
N MET A 313 -3.69 10.28 12.30
CA MET A 313 -3.00 10.26 11.00
C MET A 313 -3.88 10.82 9.88
N ARG A 314 -5.12 10.34 9.75
CA ARG A 314 -6.06 10.84 8.73
C ARG A 314 -6.36 12.32 8.90
N SER A 315 -6.56 12.79 10.13
CA SER A 315 -6.81 14.21 10.39
C SER A 315 -5.60 15.05 9.97
N ALA A 316 -4.39 14.62 10.31
CA ALA A 316 -3.17 15.31 9.92
C ALA A 316 -3.01 15.37 8.39
N ARG A 317 -3.30 14.27 7.69
CA ARG A 317 -3.30 14.21 6.22
C ARG A 317 -4.26 15.19 5.58
N ARG A 318 -5.51 15.22 6.05
CA ARG A 318 -6.56 16.10 5.54
C ARG A 318 -6.28 17.57 5.82
N GLN A 319 -5.52 17.87 6.87
CA GLN A 319 -5.15 19.23 7.27
C GLN A 319 -3.78 19.66 6.75
N ALA A 320 -3.03 18.77 6.10
CA ALA A 320 -1.68 19.05 5.64
C ALA A 320 -1.66 20.23 4.67
N GLN A 321 -0.76 21.17 4.92
CA GLN A 321 -0.55 22.35 4.09
C GLN A 321 0.94 22.56 3.86
N PRO A 322 1.33 23.13 2.71
CA PRO A 322 2.73 23.39 2.43
C PRO A 322 3.26 24.50 3.33
N VAL A 323 4.46 24.30 3.87
CA VAL A 323 5.26 25.26 4.62
C VAL A 323 6.46 25.61 3.74
N ASP A 324 6.66 26.90 3.43
CA ASP A 324 7.77 27.35 2.57
C ASP A 324 7.89 26.56 1.25
N GLY A 325 6.75 26.27 0.62
CA GLY A 325 6.66 25.53 -0.65
C GLY A 325 6.84 24.01 -0.55
N HIS A 326 6.89 23.43 0.66
CA HIS A 326 7.10 22.01 0.87
C HIS A 326 6.08 21.42 1.85
N TYR A 327 5.71 20.16 1.64
CA TYR A 327 5.06 19.37 2.68
C TYR A 327 6.12 18.69 3.55
N TYR A 328 5.93 18.74 4.86
CA TYR A 328 6.84 18.13 5.83
C TYR A 328 6.19 16.96 6.52
N PHE A 329 6.99 15.93 6.79
CA PHE A 329 6.53 14.72 7.45
C PHE A 329 7.51 14.31 8.54
N ALA A 330 6.97 14.11 9.73
CA ALA A 330 7.66 13.46 10.82
C ALA A 330 7.74 11.95 10.51
N VAL A 331 8.93 11.37 10.57
CA VAL A 331 9.12 9.92 10.38
C VAL A 331 9.19 9.27 11.75
N LEU A 332 8.25 8.36 11.99
CA LEU A 332 8.01 7.72 13.28
C LEU A 332 8.43 6.26 13.22
N ASP A 333 8.90 5.73 14.35
CA ASP A 333 9.24 4.31 14.46
C ASP A 333 7.97 3.45 14.44
N SER A 334 6.94 3.90 15.13
CA SER A 334 5.66 3.20 15.20
C SER A 334 4.48 4.15 15.05
N LEU A 335 3.33 3.59 14.66
CA LEU A 335 2.06 4.32 14.67
C LEU A 335 1.70 4.82 16.08
N ARG A 336 2.20 4.18 17.14
CA ARG A 336 1.98 4.59 18.54
C ARG A 336 2.55 5.98 18.84
N ASP A 337 3.53 6.42 18.07
CA ASP A 337 4.18 7.71 18.24
C ASP A 337 3.46 8.82 17.44
N ALA A 338 2.40 8.51 16.69
CA ALA A 338 1.65 9.50 15.91
C ALA A 338 0.97 10.58 16.78
N ALA A 339 0.70 10.27 18.06
CA ALA A 339 0.18 11.24 19.02
C ALA A 339 1.28 12.19 19.58
N GLU A 340 2.55 11.88 19.35
CA GLU A 340 3.71 12.61 19.87
C GLU A 340 4.73 12.85 18.74
N PRO A 341 4.48 13.79 17.82
CA PRO A 341 5.35 14.03 16.65
C PRO A 341 6.81 14.30 17.01
N ASP A 342 7.08 14.81 18.21
CA ASP A 342 8.42 15.10 18.72
C ASP A 342 9.28 13.84 18.94
N LYS A 343 8.67 12.63 18.92
CA LYS A 343 9.38 11.34 18.93
C LYS A 343 9.95 10.94 17.56
N ALA A 344 9.73 11.75 16.53
CA ALA A 344 10.24 11.46 15.20
C ALA A 344 11.75 11.30 15.20
N PHE A 345 12.21 10.17 14.67
CA PHE A 345 13.64 9.90 14.52
C PHE A 345 14.22 10.58 13.28
N SER A 346 13.36 10.95 12.31
CA SER A 346 13.75 11.66 11.09
C SER A 346 12.66 12.65 10.67
N LEU A 347 13.05 13.59 9.82
CA LEU A 347 12.19 14.60 9.24
C LEU A 347 12.42 14.58 7.74
N ILE A 348 11.37 14.37 6.96
CA ILE A 348 11.42 14.41 5.49
C ILE A 348 10.51 15.50 4.97
N ARG A 349 10.76 15.92 3.73
CA ARG A 349 9.89 16.84 3.00
C ARG A 349 9.82 16.48 1.53
N CYS A 350 8.78 16.95 0.87
CA CYS A 350 8.69 16.97 -0.58
C CYS A 350 8.20 18.34 -1.05
N ALA A 351 8.59 18.73 -2.26
CA ALA A 351 8.09 19.95 -2.88
C ALA A 351 6.57 19.85 -3.07
N ALA A 352 5.86 20.96 -2.88
CA ALA A 352 4.41 21.04 -3.09
C ALA A 352 4.01 21.10 -4.59
N ASP A 353 4.99 21.04 -5.48
CA ASP A 353 4.78 21.02 -6.93
C ASP A 353 4.51 19.58 -7.46
N THR A 354 4.42 19.45 -8.77
CA THR A 354 4.00 18.21 -9.44
C THR A 354 5.09 17.14 -9.54
N SER A 355 6.28 17.34 -8.96
CA SER A 355 7.38 16.37 -9.05
C SER A 355 8.00 16.16 -7.67
N PRO A 356 7.41 15.28 -6.84
CA PRO A 356 7.85 15.09 -5.47
C PRO A 356 9.29 14.56 -5.45
N ARG A 357 10.23 15.46 -5.14
CA ARG A 357 11.58 15.12 -4.74
C ARG A 357 11.59 15.02 -3.24
N TRP A 358 11.83 13.81 -2.74
CA TRP A 358 11.90 13.55 -1.32
C TRP A 358 13.27 13.95 -0.80
N GLU A 359 13.27 14.73 0.26
CA GLU A 359 14.48 15.14 0.96
C GLU A 359 14.37 14.82 2.44
N LEU A 360 15.49 14.40 3.04
CA LEU A 360 15.64 14.11 4.46
C LEU A 360 16.45 15.21 5.14
N PHE A 361 16.02 15.64 6.32
CA PHE A 361 16.68 16.68 7.10
C PHE A 361 18.01 16.19 7.69
N LEU A 362 19.11 16.81 7.28
CA LEU A 362 20.40 16.59 7.93
C LEU A 362 20.60 17.61 9.04
N ARG A 363 20.71 18.90 8.73
CA ARG A 363 20.91 19.96 9.72
C ARG A 363 20.36 21.26 9.18
N GLU A 364 20.43 22.34 9.95
CA GLU A 364 19.87 23.61 9.50
C GLU A 364 20.49 24.06 8.17
N GLY A 365 19.64 24.37 7.19
CA GLY A 365 20.04 24.68 5.81
C GLY A 365 20.38 23.47 4.92
N GLU A 366 20.40 22.24 5.44
CA GLU A 366 20.86 21.05 4.70
C GLU A 366 19.87 19.89 4.69
N TRP A 367 19.54 19.44 3.48
CA TRP A 367 18.57 18.41 3.14
C TRP A 367 19.16 17.42 2.12
N LEU A 368 19.12 16.13 2.42
CA LEU A 368 19.68 15.07 1.60
C LEU A 368 18.61 14.44 0.71
N PRO A 369 18.89 14.11 -0.57
CA PRO A 369 17.98 13.29 -1.35
C PRO A 369 17.68 11.96 -0.66
N THR A 370 16.41 11.57 -0.64
CA THR A 370 15.97 10.29 -0.08
C THR A 370 14.94 9.62 -0.99
N ALA A 371 14.66 8.34 -0.74
CA ALA A 371 13.62 7.62 -1.45
C ALA A 371 12.23 8.03 -0.93
N SER A 372 11.21 7.69 -1.72
CA SER A 372 9.82 7.79 -1.26
C SER A 372 9.65 6.97 0.03
N PRO A 373 8.97 7.51 1.06
CA PRO A 373 8.84 6.87 2.37
C PRO A 373 7.76 5.78 2.38
N LEU A 374 7.62 5.02 1.29
CA LEU A 374 6.49 4.10 1.07
C LEU A 374 6.31 3.08 2.18
N THR A 375 7.41 2.65 2.80
CA THR A 375 7.48 1.65 3.86
C THR A 375 7.61 2.26 5.26
N LEU A 376 7.64 3.59 5.39
CA LEU A 376 7.81 4.29 6.66
C LEU A 376 6.49 4.80 7.21
N VAL A 377 6.41 4.96 8.53
CA VAL A 377 5.30 5.66 9.18
C VAL A 377 5.58 7.15 9.10
N THR A 378 4.83 7.88 8.27
CA THR A 378 4.99 9.31 8.09
C THR A 378 3.75 10.09 8.53
N LEU A 379 3.95 11.07 9.40
CA LEU A 379 2.91 11.97 9.88
C LEU A 379 3.11 13.35 9.25
N PRO A 380 2.17 13.86 8.42
CA PRO A 380 2.23 15.23 7.95
C PRO A 380 2.18 16.22 9.12
N ILE A 381 3.05 17.23 9.09
CA ILE A 381 3.21 18.19 10.19
C ILE A 381 3.24 19.64 9.72
N GLY A 382 2.84 20.56 10.59
CA GLY A 382 2.85 21.99 10.36
C GLY A 382 4.15 22.69 10.74
N ALA A 383 4.23 23.99 10.46
CA ALA A 383 5.45 24.79 10.65
C ALA A 383 5.98 24.77 12.10
N ALA A 384 5.09 24.77 13.10
CA ALA A 384 5.50 24.75 14.51
C ALA A 384 6.17 23.43 14.91
N GLU A 385 5.66 22.30 14.42
CA GLU A 385 6.21 20.96 14.66
C GLU A 385 7.55 20.78 13.95
N VAL A 386 7.67 21.28 12.71
CA VAL A 386 8.93 21.26 11.96
C VAL A 386 10.06 21.88 12.79
N GLN A 387 9.84 23.04 13.41
CA GLN A 387 10.86 23.71 14.21
C GLN A 387 11.25 22.91 15.45
N ARG A 388 10.28 22.29 16.14
CA ARG A 388 10.55 21.46 17.32
C ARG A 388 11.34 20.20 16.96
N ILE A 389 10.92 19.49 15.91
CA ILE A 389 11.57 18.26 15.45
C ILE A 389 12.98 18.57 14.96
N LYS A 390 13.19 19.64 14.18
CA LYS A 390 14.54 20.08 13.78
C LYS A 390 15.45 20.29 15.00
N ALA A 391 14.97 21.04 16.01
CA ALA A 391 15.74 21.31 17.22
C ALA A 391 16.08 20.03 18.00
N HIS A 392 15.18 19.06 18.01
CA HIS A 392 15.44 17.74 18.58
C HIS A 392 16.53 16.98 17.80
N LEU A 393 16.37 16.84 16.48
CA LEU A 393 17.23 16.01 15.62
C LEU A 393 18.68 16.49 15.53
N VAL A 394 18.97 17.78 15.72
CA VAL A 394 20.35 18.31 15.67
C VAL A 394 21.20 17.97 16.91
N THR A 395 20.57 17.51 18.00
CA THR A 395 21.28 17.25 19.28
C THR A 395 21.63 15.78 19.49
N GLY A 396 21.02 14.87 18.74
CA GLY A 396 21.17 13.42 18.90
C GLY A 396 22.22 12.80 17.96
N ILE A 397 22.65 11.58 18.32
CA ILE A 397 23.35 10.69 17.38
C ILE A 397 22.31 10.12 16.42
N ARG A 398 22.59 10.17 15.13
CA ARG A 398 21.73 9.60 14.07
C ARG A 398 22.51 8.62 13.22
N TYR A 399 21.82 7.62 12.72
CA TYR A 399 22.40 6.59 11.88
C TYR A 399 21.76 6.61 10.50
N PHE A 400 22.56 6.75 9.46
CA PHE A 400 22.10 6.76 8.08
C PHE A 400 22.56 5.50 7.36
N GLN A 401 21.74 5.06 6.41
CA GLN A 401 22.06 4.02 5.45
C GLN A 401 22.16 4.65 4.07
N ILE A 402 23.20 4.27 3.34
CA ILE A 402 23.42 4.74 1.97
C ILE A 402 23.47 3.52 1.04
N VAL A 403 22.63 3.53 0.02
CA VAL A 403 22.55 2.50 -1.02
C VAL A 403 22.71 3.15 -2.40
N ASN A 404 23.36 2.47 -3.35
CA ASN A 404 23.68 3.01 -4.69
C ASN A 404 22.94 2.29 -5.84
N GLY A 405 21.82 1.64 -5.55
CA GLY A 405 21.06 0.85 -6.52
C GLY A 405 21.73 -0.47 -6.94
N GLU A 406 23.00 -0.70 -6.61
CA GLU A 406 23.68 -1.98 -6.85
C GLU A 406 23.36 -2.97 -5.72
N PRO A 407 22.97 -4.21 -6.05
CA PRO A 407 22.73 -5.24 -5.04
C PRO A 407 23.95 -5.44 -4.12
N GLY A 408 23.72 -5.36 -2.81
CA GLY A 408 24.75 -5.61 -1.79
C GLY A 408 25.62 -4.42 -1.42
N PHE A 409 25.52 -3.28 -2.11
CA PHE A 409 26.19 -2.06 -1.68
C PHE A 409 25.36 -1.34 -0.62
N MET A 410 25.89 -1.29 0.61
CA MET A 410 25.28 -0.61 1.73
C MET A 410 26.37 -0.03 2.64
N VAL A 411 26.29 1.27 2.91
CA VAL A 411 27.19 1.95 3.88
C VAL A 411 26.37 2.48 5.04
N THR A 412 26.85 2.23 6.26
CA THR A 412 26.25 2.74 7.50
C THR A 412 27.06 3.92 8.01
N ILE A 413 26.39 5.06 8.22
CA ILE A 413 27.00 6.29 8.74
C ILE A 413 26.44 6.60 10.12
N ARG A 414 27.30 6.87 11.09
CA ARG A 414 26.96 7.52 12.35
C ARG A 414 27.25 9.01 12.23
N HIS A 415 26.24 9.82 12.44
CA HIS A 415 26.32 11.27 12.42
C HIS A 415 26.06 11.82 13.81
N THR A 416 27.01 12.60 14.32
CA THR A 416 26.91 13.31 15.60
C THR A 416 26.87 14.80 15.34
N ALA A 417 26.73 15.62 16.39
CA ALA A 417 26.80 17.07 16.27
C ALA A 417 28.14 17.58 15.67
N THR A 418 29.21 16.79 15.73
CA THR A 418 30.57 17.23 15.38
C THR A 418 31.29 16.33 14.37
N SER A 419 30.76 15.16 14.02
CA SER A 419 31.44 14.19 13.17
C SER A 419 30.49 13.35 12.32
N GLU A 420 30.99 12.92 11.17
CA GLU A 420 30.46 11.82 10.38
C GLU A 420 31.44 10.66 10.46
N GLU A 421 30.95 9.46 10.73
CA GLU A 421 31.77 8.28 10.88
C GLU A 421 31.12 7.08 10.16
N THR A 422 31.93 6.17 9.66
CA THR A 422 31.49 4.92 9.01
C THR A 422 32.18 3.72 9.64
N ARG A 423 31.57 2.55 9.53
CA ARG A 423 32.23 1.27 9.85
C ARG A 423 31.91 0.22 8.80
N GLN A 424 32.88 -0.64 8.50
CA GLN A 424 32.73 -1.72 7.51
C GLN A 424 32.12 -2.99 8.11
N HIS A 425 32.22 -3.17 9.43
CA HIS A 425 31.70 -4.32 10.15
C HIS A 425 31.24 -3.89 11.56
N PRO A 426 30.20 -4.51 12.14
CA PRO A 426 29.75 -4.18 13.50
C PRO A 426 30.83 -4.30 14.59
N ASP A 427 31.81 -5.18 14.39
CA ASP A 427 32.90 -5.41 15.35
C ASP A 427 34.10 -4.45 15.17
N LEU A 428 34.08 -3.60 14.14
CA LEU A 428 35.15 -2.65 13.86
C LEU A 428 34.82 -1.26 14.42
N PRO A 429 35.85 -0.48 14.81
CA PRO A 429 35.63 0.87 15.31
C PRO A 429 35.09 1.79 14.21
N TRP A 430 34.29 2.76 14.64
CA TRP A 430 33.87 3.89 13.80
C TRP A 430 35.09 4.70 13.35
N GLN A 431 35.12 5.05 12.07
CA GLN A 431 36.18 5.86 11.49
C GLN A 431 35.60 7.14 10.87
N PRO A 432 36.23 8.31 11.06
CA PRO A 432 35.78 9.55 10.44
C PRO A 432 35.63 9.41 8.92
N CYS A 433 34.57 9.98 8.38
CA CYS A 433 34.30 10.00 6.95
C CYS A 433 33.64 11.32 6.52
N ASP A 434 33.52 11.54 5.22
CA ASP A 434 32.80 12.66 4.62
C ASP A 434 31.98 12.12 3.43
N LEU A 435 30.99 11.28 3.75
CA LEU A 435 30.24 10.51 2.76
C LEU A 435 28.87 11.13 2.47
N LEU A 436 28.22 11.75 3.47
CA LEU A 436 26.92 12.39 3.26
C LEU A 436 27.06 13.60 2.33
N GLY A 437 28.09 14.43 2.52
CA GLY A 437 28.38 15.58 1.67
C GLY A 437 28.74 15.18 0.23
N ARG A 438 29.54 14.11 0.08
CA ARG A 438 30.01 13.62 -1.22
C ARG A 438 28.88 13.09 -2.11
N TRP A 439 27.95 12.35 -1.55
CA TRP A 439 26.93 11.62 -2.33
C TRP A 439 25.59 12.34 -2.44
N ARG A 440 25.44 13.49 -1.78
CA ARG A 440 24.24 14.34 -1.87
C ARG A 440 23.88 14.77 -3.30
N SER A 441 24.85 14.84 -4.20
CA SER A 441 24.65 15.24 -5.61
C SER A 441 24.53 14.06 -6.58
N GLU A 442 24.63 12.82 -6.10
CA GLU A 442 24.68 11.64 -6.96
C GLU A 442 23.27 11.03 -7.12
N PRO A 443 22.66 11.08 -8.32
CA PRO A 443 21.25 10.74 -8.51
C PRO A 443 20.92 9.25 -8.35
N LYS A 444 21.92 8.37 -8.34
CA LYS A 444 21.75 6.92 -8.12
C LYS A 444 21.81 6.52 -6.64
N TRP A 445 22.13 7.46 -5.76
CA TRP A 445 22.37 7.18 -4.35
C TRP A 445 21.16 7.60 -3.52
N THR A 446 20.71 6.69 -2.67
CA THR A 446 19.61 6.92 -1.76
C THR A 446 20.15 6.91 -0.34
N ILE A 447 19.87 8.00 0.40
CA ILE A 447 20.21 8.12 1.81
C ILE A 447 18.93 7.97 2.62
N THR A 448 18.89 7.00 3.53
CA THR A 448 17.76 6.75 4.42
C THR A 448 18.21 6.74 5.88
N GLN A 449 17.27 6.88 6.80
CA GLN A 449 17.49 6.74 8.22
C GLN A 449 16.52 5.66 8.74
N PRO A 450 16.90 4.37 8.73
CA PRO A 450 16.00 3.33 9.21
C PRO A 450 15.92 3.35 10.75
N PRO A 451 14.74 3.16 11.35
CA PRO A 451 14.59 3.19 12.81
C PRO A 451 15.37 2.08 13.53
N TRP A 452 15.31 0.85 12.99
CA TRP A 452 15.98 -0.34 13.53
C TRP A 452 17.51 -0.22 13.59
N LEU A 453 18.10 0.70 12.82
CA LEU A 453 19.54 0.88 12.79
C LEU A 453 20.05 1.51 14.09
N ALA A 454 19.30 2.45 14.68
CA ALA A 454 19.69 3.00 15.98
C ALA A 454 19.65 1.94 17.08
N GLU A 455 18.65 1.06 17.07
CA GLU A 455 18.54 -0.05 18.03
C GLU A 455 19.69 -1.05 17.87
N ARG A 456 19.97 -1.45 16.63
CA ARG A 456 21.06 -2.38 16.30
C ARG A 456 22.44 -1.86 16.71
N GLU A 457 22.68 -0.56 16.59
CA GLU A 457 23.98 0.04 16.82
C GLU A 457 24.21 0.45 18.28
N ASN A 458 23.13 0.58 19.07
CA ASN A 458 23.17 0.94 20.49
C ASN A 458 22.95 -0.24 21.45
N GLY A 459 22.41 -1.38 20.97
CA GLY A 459 22.28 -2.63 21.71
C GLY A 459 23.51 -3.51 21.59
#